data_AF-A0A6N8ZDJ2-F1
#
_entry.id   AF-A0A6N8ZDJ2-F1
#
_cell.length_a   1.000
_cell.length_b   1.000
_cell.length_c   1.000
_cell.angle_alpha   90.00
_cell.angle_beta   90.00
_cell.angle_gamma   90.00
#
_symmetry.space_group_name_H-M   'P 1'
#
loop_
_entity.id
_entity.type
_entity.pdbx_description
1 polymer ?
#
loop_
_entity_poly.entity_id
_entity_poly.type
_entity_poly.pdbx_seq_one_letter_code
_entity_poly.pdbx_strand_id
1 'polypeptide(L)'
;FVQMYNDDQLDAELVPQGTLAERMRAAAAGIGAFYTPASVGTELAEGKEHREINGRTYVLEYPLPADFALIRAYRADTFGNLQFRLTQRNFNPIMAMAADITVVEVEDSIVEPGEIDPDCVHVPGVYVDRLVKIPENGIWD
;
A
#
# COMPACT_ATOMS: atom_id res chain seq x y z
N PHE A 1 -5.32 -20.50 6.13
CA PHE A 1 -5.79 -19.24 6.71
C PHE A 1 -6.98 -19.42 7.64
N VAL A 2 -8.19 -19.75 7.16
CA VAL A 2 -9.38 -19.87 8.05
C VAL A 2 -9.18 -20.88 9.18
N GLN A 3 -8.65 -22.07 8.88
CA GLN A 3 -8.36 -23.06 9.93
C GLN A 3 -7.35 -22.54 10.96
N MET A 4 -6.25 -21.92 10.52
CA MET A 4 -5.25 -21.34 11.42
C MET A 4 -5.82 -20.22 12.29
N TYR A 5 -6.73 -19.40 11.76
CA TYR A 5 -7.45 -18.38 12.53
C TYR A 5 -8.37 -19.03 13.58
N ASN A 6 -9.15 -20.03 13.18
CA ASN A 6 -10.05 -20.75 14.10
C ASN A 6 -9.32 -21.56 15.18
N ASP A 7 -8.08 -21.99 14.89
CA ASP A 7 -7.22 -22.75 15.78
C ASP A 7 -6.29 -21.82 16.60
N ASP A 8 -6.55 -20.50 16.62
CA ASP A 8 -5.78 -19.46 17.33
C ASP A 8 -4.26 -19.42 16.98
N GLN A 9 -3.90 -19.86 15.78
CA GLN A 9 -2.52 -19.85 15.26
C GLN A 9 -2.19 -18.58 14.46
N LEU A 10 -3.20 -17.75 14.16
CA LEU A 10 -3.06 -16.53 13.37
C LEU A 10 -4.07 -15.50 13.85
N ASP A 11 -3.59 -14.33 14.24
CA ASP A 11 -4.44 -13.16 14.47
C ASP A 11 -4.84 -12.53 13.13
N ALA A 12 -6.12 -12.18 13.00
CA ALA A 12 -6.64 -11.50 11.82
C ALA A 12 -7.43 -10.25 12.20
N GLU A 13 -7.07 -9.12 11.60
CA GLU A 13 -7.85 -7.89 11.66
C GLU A 13 -8.62 -7.71 10.35
N LEU A 14 -9.95 -7.78 10.39
CA LEU A 14 -10.78 -7.48 9.23
C LEU A 14 -11.02 -5.97 9.12
N VAL A 15 -10.72 -5.40 7.96
CA VAL A 15 -10.87 -3.97 7.69
C VAL A 15 -11.56 -3.73 6.34
N PRO A 16 -12.43 -2.70 6.22
CA PRO A 16 -12.93 -2.29 4.91
C PRO A 16 -11.76 -1.93 3.99
N GLN A 17 -11.79 -2.36 2.73
CA GLN A 17 -10.67 -2.16 1.79
C GLN A 17 -10.29 -0.68 1.63
N GLY A 18 -11.27 0.23 1.60
CA GLY A 18 -11.03 1.67 1.54
C GLY A 18 -10.34 2.20 2.80
N THR A 19 -10.71 1.69 3.97
CA THR A 19 -10.02 2.00 5.24
C THR A 19 -8.59 1.49 5.21
N LEU A 20 -8.36 0.24 4.78
CA LEU A 20 -7.00 -0.33 4.67
C LEU A 20 -6.10 0.54 3.79
N ALA A 21 -6.59 0.93 2.61
CA ALA A 21 -5.85 1.81 1.70
C ALA A 21 -5.55 3.17 2.34
N GLU A 22 -6.53 3.77 3.01
CA GLU A 22 -6.38 5.07 3.64
C GLU A 22 -5.49 5.03 4.89
N ARG A 23 -5.44 3.91 5.63
CA ARG A 23 -4.49 3.71 6.75
C ARG A 23 -3.05 3.71 6.27
N MET A 24 -2.73 3.02 5.17
CA MET A 24 -1.40 3.08 4.55
C MET A 24 -1.10 4.49 4.02
N ARG A 25 -2.05 5.11 3.32
CA ARG A 25 -1.88 6.48 2.81
C ARG A 25 -1.68 7.50 3.94
N ALA A 26 -2.35 7.33 5.08
CA ALA A 26 -2.20 8.17 6.27
C ALA A 26 -0.81 8.00 6.88
N ALA A 27 -0.28 6.77 6.94
CA ALA A 27 1.09 6.51 7.38
C ALA A 27 2.10 7.24 6.48
N ALA A 28 1.97 7.05 5.16
CA ALA A 28 2.79 7.72 4.15
C ALA A 28 2.78 9.25 4.26
N ALA A 29 1.64 9.84 4.61
CA ALA A 29 1.47 11.29 4.71
C ALA A 29 1.77 11.87 6.10
N GLY A 30 2.19 11.05 7.07
CA GLY A 30 2.41 11.50 8.46
C GLY A 30 1.14 11.97 9.19
N ILE A 31 -0.04 11.47 8.78
CA ILE A 31 -1.33 11.82 9.39
C ILE A 31 -1.56 10.92 10.60
N GLY A 32 -1.72 11.47 11.79
CA GLY A 32 -1.83 10.66 13.02
C GLY A 32 -3.09 9.81 13.17
N ALA A 33 -4.21 10.22 12.56
CA ALA A 33 -5.48 9.48 12.50
C ALA A 33 -6.46 10.17 11.54
N PHE A 34 -7.51 9.45 11.11
CA PHE A 34 -8.59 10.02 10.27
C PHE A 34 -9.95 9.43 10.63
N TYR A 35 -11.03 10.17 10.32
CA TYR A 35 -12.40 9.70 10.49
C TYR A 35 -12.97 9.17 9.18
N THR A 36 -13.62 8.01 9.23
CA THR A 36 -14.29 7.39 8.08
C THR A 36 -15.64 6.80 8.49
N PRO A 37 -16.68 6.82 7.63
CA PRO A 37 -17.97 6.22 7.95
C PRO A 37 -18.02 4.72 7.63
N ALA A 38 -16.92 4.12 7.14
CA ALA A 38 -16.92 2.83 6.45
C ALA A 38 -17.41 1.64 7.31
N SER A 39 -17.12 1.62 8.61
CA SER A 39 -17.56 0.54 9.52
C SER A 39 -18.67 0.94 10.47
N VAL A 40 -19.18 2.18 10.39
CA VAL A 40 -20.22 2.68 11.32
C VAL A 40 -21.45 1.76 11.28
N GLY A 41 -21.89 1.32 12.47
CA GLY A 41 -23.04 0.43 12.62
C GLY A 41 -22.74 -1.05 12.34
N THR A 42 -21.47 -1.44 12.24
CA THR A 42 -21.02 -2.83 12.11
C THR A 42 -20.14 -3.22 13.29
N GLU A 43 -19.90 -4.53 13.48
CA GLU A 43 -18.98 -5.05 14.51
C GLU A 43 -17.55 -4.49 14.36
N LEU A 44 -17.15 -4.10 13.13
CA LEU A 44 -15.83 -3.48 12.87
C LEU A 44 -15.67 -2.06 13.43
N ALA A 45 -16.73 -1.48 14.00
CA ALA A 45 -16.69 -0.19 14.72
C ALA A 45 -16.56 -0.36 16.23
N GLU A 46 -16.66 -1.58 16.77
CA GLU A 46 -16.55 -1.82 18.20
C GLU A 46 -15.18 -1.36 18.74
N GLY A 47 -15.19 -0.65 19.86
CA GLY A 47 -13.98 -0.08 20.48
C GLY A 47 -13.41 1.17 19.78
N LYS A 48 -13.93 1.60 18.63
CA LYS A 48 -13.46 2.80 17.93
C LYS A 48 -14.13 4.07 18.43
N GLU A 49 -13.37 5.18 18.46
CA GLU A 49 -13.94 6.49 18.78
C GLU A 49 -14.94 6.89 17.69
N HIS A 50 -16.14 7.30 18.10
CA HIS A 50 -17.17 7.81 17.22
C HIS A 50 -17.21 9.34 17.26
N ARG A 51 -17.40 9.97 16.10
CA ARG A 51 -17.57 11.42 15.99
C ARG A 51 -18.67 11.76 14.99
N GLU A 52 -19.54 12.70 15.36
CA GLU A 52 -20.47 13.31 14.43
C GLU A 52 -19.77 14.49 13.73
N ILE A 53 -19.76 14.48 12.39
CA ILE A 53 -19.20 15.54 11.56
C ILE A 53 -20.27 15.87 10.51
N ASN A 54 -20.74 17.12 10.51
CA ASN A 54 -21.76 17.60 9.57
C ASN A 54 -23.02 16.71 9.49
N GLY A 55 -23.52 16.23 10.64
CA GLY A 55 -24.74 15.42 10.71
C GLY A 55 -24.58 13.95 10.32
N ARG A 56 -23.34 13.47 10.14
CA ARG A 56 -23.05 12.05 9.87
C ARG A 56 -22.05 11.51 10.90
N THR A 57 -22.27 10.27 11.34
CA THR A 57 -21.37 9.56 12.25
C THR A 57 -20.19 8.95 11.48
N TYR A 58 -19.01 9.04 12.08
CA TYR A 58 -17.76 8.46 11.60
C TYR A 58 -17.06 7.71 12.74
N VAL A 59 -16.15 6.79 12.40
CA VAL A 59 -15.22 6.16 13.33
C VAL A 59 -13.80 6.64 13.10
N LEU A 60 -13.00 6.69 14.16
CA LEU A 60 -11.56 6.99 14.10
C LEU A 60 -10.76 5.76 13.66
N GLU A 61 -9.84 5.96 12.72
CA GLU A 61 -8.90 4.96 12.21
C GLU A 61 -7.47 5.49 12.30
N TYR A 62 -6.51 4.58 12.50
CA TYR A 62 -5.10 4.91 12.70
C TYR A 62 -4.24 4.43 11.53
N PRO A 63 -3.11 5.12 11.24
CA PRO A 63 -2.15 4.73 10.22
C PRO A 63 -1.69 3.27 10.33
N LEU A 64 -1.30 2.71 9.18
CA LEU A 64 -0.71 1.37 9.09
C LEU A 64 0.67 1.47 8.40
N PRO A 65 1.73 1.79 9.16
CA PRO A 65 3.11 1.73 8.65
C PRO A 65 3.61 0.27 8.58
N ALA A 66 4.69 0.04 7.84
CA ALA A 66 5.38 -1.24 7.79
C ALA A 66 6.90 -1.06 7.76
N ASP A 67 7.65 -2.06 8.23
CA ASP A 67 9.12 -2.04 8.10
C ASP A 67 9.56 -2.24 6.64
N PHE A 68 8.81 -3.06 5.89
CA PHE A 68 9.11 -3.41 4.51
C PHE A 68 7.87 -3.38 3.61
N ALA A 69 8.02 -2.84 2.41
CA ALA A 69 7.08 -3.00 1.30
C ALA A 69 7.73 -3.83 0.19
N LEU A 70 7.08 -4.94 -0.16
CA LEU A 70 7.43 -5.75 -1.32
C LEU A 70 6.40 -5.49 -2.41
N ILE A 71 6.80 -4.79 -3.47
CA ILE A 71 5.88 -4.32 -4.51
C ILE A 71 6.37 -4.72 -5.90
N ARG A 72 5.46 -4.67 -6.88
CA ARG A 72 5.74 -4.97 -8.28
C ARG A 72 5.43 -3.79 -9.18
N ALA A 73 6.41 -3.36 -9.96
CA ALA A 73 6.26 -2.33 -10.99
C ALA A 73 6.35 -2.94 -12.40
N TYR A 74 5.74 -2.26 -13.37
CA TYR A 74 5.88 -2.62 -14.77
C TYR A 74 7.27 -2.20 -15.27
N ARG A 75 7.61 -0.91 -15.13
CA ARG A 75 8.93 -0.36 -15.45
C ARG A 75 9.44 0.46 -14.28
N ALA A 76 10.76 0.58 -14.18
CA ALA A 76 11.42 1.50 -13.28
C ALA A 76 12.58 2.19 -14.00
N ASP A 77 12.99 3.38 -13.58
CA ASP A 77 14.30 3.92 -13.96
C ASP A 77 15.36 3.64 -12.86
N THR A 78 16.64 3.85 -13.16
CA THR A 78 17.73 3.64 -12.19
C THR A 78 17.71 4.62 -11.00
N PHE A 79 16.87 5.67 -11.03
CA PHE A 79 16.61 6.57 -9.91
C PHE A 79 15.44 6.08 -9.03
N GLY A 80 14.76 5.01 -9.42
CA GLY A 80 13.66 4.40 -8.67
C GLY A 80 12.26 4.89 -9.08
N ASN A 81 12.12 5.75 -10.10
CA ASN A 81 10.80 6.17 -10.55
C ASN A 81 10.04 4.98 -11.13
N LEU A 82 8.81 4.75 -10.66
CA LEU A 82 8.03 3.57 -11.04
C LEU A 82 6.89 3.93 -11.98
N GLN A 83 6.71 3.08 -12.98
CA GLN A 83 5.51 3.00 -13.81
C GLN A 83 4.81 1.65 -13.57
N PHE A 84 3.49 1.70 -13.42
CA PHE A 84 2.64 0.52 -13.25
C PHE A 84 1.75 0.36 -14.46
N ARG A 85 1.27 -0.86 -14.72
CA ARG A 85 0.41 -1.17 -15.86
C ARG A 85 -0.97 -1.61 -15.41
N LEU A 86 -1.99 -0.87 -15.84
CA LEU A 86 -3.41 -1.21 -15.62
C LEU A 86 -3.72 -1.46 -14.13
N THR A 87 -4.46 -2.53 -13.83
CA THR A 87 -4.93 -2.87 -12.49
C THR A 87 -3.85 -3.43 -11.56
N GLN A 88 -2.66 -3.74 -12.08
CA GLN A 88 -1.51 -4.12 -11.24
C GLN A 88 -1.01 -2.95 -10.39
N ARG A 89 -1.43 -1.70 -10.66
CA ARG A 89 -1.07 -0.55 -9.83
C ARG A 89 -1.58 -0.69 -8.39
N ASN A 90 -2.86 -1.08 -8.21
CA ASN A 90 -3.55 -1.28 -6.94
C ASN A 90 -2.90 -0.64 -5.68
N PHE A 91 -2.40 -1.45 -4.75
CA PHE A 91 -1.82 -1.05 -3.47
C PHE A 91 -0.34 -0.66 -3.57
N ASN A 92 0.36 -1.01 -4.66
CA ASN A 92 1.81 -0.84 -4.76
C ASN A 92 2.27 0.60 -4.43
N PRO A 93 1.66 1.69 -4.95
CA PRO A 93 2.05 3.04 -4.59
C PRO A 93 1.92 3.36 -3.10
N ILE A 94 0.78 3.02 -2.50
CA ILE A 94 0.52 3.36 -1.10
C ILE A 94 1.31 2.48 -0.14
N MET A 95 1.65 1.25 -0.52
CA MET A 95 2.57 0.41 0.23
C MET A 95 4.00 0.96 0.18
N ALA A 96 4.49 1.35 -1.00
CA ALA A 96 5.83 1.94 -1.15
C ALA A 96 6.04 3.17 -0.29
N MET A 97 5.01 4.02 -0.16
CA MET A 97 5.10 5.25 0.62
C MET A 97 4.89 5.01 2.13
N ALA A 98 4.30 3.88 2.54
CA ALA A 98 3.96 3.59 3.93
C ALA A 98 4.98 2.72 4.66
N ALA A 99 6.10 2.38 4.01
CA ALA A 99 7.13 1.50 4.57
C ALA A 99 8.48 2.20 4.73
N ASP A 100 9.27 1.72 5.70
CA ASP A 100 10.64 2.21 5.92
C ASP A 100 11.60 1.76 4.80
N ILE A 101 11.41 0.54 4.27
CA ILE A 101 12.20 0.00 3.17
C ILE A 101 11.30 -0.57 2.07
N THR A 102 11.41 -0.04 0.85
CA THR A 102 10.67 -0.49 -0.32
C THR A 102 11.57 -1.27 -1.28
N VAL A 103 11.18 -2.52 -1.55
CA VAL A 103 11.81 -3.40 -2.53
C VAL A 103 10.83 -3.63 -3.68
N VAL A 104 11.29 -3.33 -4.90
CA VAL A 104 10.45 -3.37 -6.10
C VAL A 104 10.95 -4.44 -7.05
N GLU A 105 10.12 -5.42 -7.34
CA GLU A 105 10.34 -6.28 -8.51
C GLU A 105 9.84 -5.59 -9.79
N VAL A 106 10.65 -5.63 -10.86
CA VAL A 106 10.39 -4.93 -12.11
C VAL A 106 10.18 -5.92 -13.25
N GLU A 107 8.96 -5.92 -13.80
CA GLU A 107 8.52 -6.87 -14.83
C GLU A 107 9.21 -6.64 -16.18
N ASP A 108 9.05 -5.46 -16.77
CA ASP A 108 9.42 -5.20 -18.17
C ASP A 108 10.85 -4.71 -18.33
N SER A 109 11.22 -3.57 -17.72
CA SER A 109 12.55 -2.98 -17.90
C SER A 109 12.94 -2.06 -16.74
N ILE A 110 14.22 -2.10 -16.38
CA ILE A 110 14.88 -1.04 -15.61
C ILE A 110 15.63 -0.21 -16.66
N VAL A 111 15.26 1.06 -16.79
CA VAL A 111 15.76 1.95 -17.84
C VAL A 111 16.58 3.11 -17.28
N GLU A 112 17.24 3.88 -18.14
CA GLU A 112 17.96 5.07 -17.70
C GLU A 112 17.00 6.24 -17.39
N PRO A 113 17.40 7.18 -16.52
CA PRO A 113 16.59 8.35 -16.21
C PRO A 113 16.26 9.17 -17.46
N GLY A 114 14.99 9.56 -17.60
CA GLY A 114 14.47 10.26 -18.77
C GLY A 114 13.83 9.34 -19.83
N GLU A 115 13.96 8.02 -19.71
CA GLU A 115 13.23 7.07 -20.56
C GLU A 115 11.79 6.79 -20.10
N ILE A 116 11.46 7.17 -18.86
CA ILE A 116 10.09 7.28 -18.38
C ILE A 116 9.71 8.75 -18.47
N ASP A 117 8.68 9.06 -19.24
CA ASP A 117 8.10 10.40 -19.29
C ASP A 117 7.72 10.83 -17.86
N PRO A 118 8.16 12.02 -17.38
CA PRO A 118 7.84 12.50 -16.04
C PRO A 118 6.34 12.47 -15.70
N ASP A 119 5.45 12.75 -16.65
CA ASP A 119 3.99 12.70 -16.44
C ASP A 119 3.45 11.27 -16.35
N CYS A 120 4.27 10.28 -16.71
CA CYS A 120 3.97 8.86 -16.62
C CYS A 120 4.63 8.18 -15.40
N VAL A 121 5.29 8.94 -14.52
CA VAL A 121 5.81 8.45 -13.23
C VAL A 121 4.65 8.36 -12.23
N HIS A 122 4.40 7.15 -11.71
CA HIS A 122 3.32 6.90 -10.76
C HIS A 122 3.75 6.95 -9.30
N VAL A 123 4.99 6.55 -9.02
CA VAL A 123 5.64 6.65 -7.71
C VAL A 123 7.03 7.24 -7.96
N PRO A 124 7.34 8.41 -7.39
CA PRO A 124 8.67 8.98 -7.48
C PRO A 124 9.71 8.09 -6.77
N GLY A 125 10.94 8.07 -7.29
CA GLY A 125 12.01 7.22 -6.78
C GLY A 125 12.43 7.47 -5.34
N VAL A 126 12.01 8.59 -4.73
CA VAL A 126 12.24 8.88 -3.31
C VAL A 126 11.61 7.83 -2.37
N TYR A 127 10.61 7.08 -2.83
CA TYR A 127 9.95 6.02 -2.06
C TYR A 127 10.48 4.62 -2.36
N VAL A 128 11.63 4.52 -3.05
CA VAL A 128 12.18 3.25 -3.53
C VAL A 128 13.61 3.09 -3.08
N ASP A 129 13.87 2.03 -2.32
CA ASP A 129 15.22 1.73 -1.81
C ASP A 129 15.96 0.72 -2.69
N ARG A 130 15.24 -0.26 -3.25
CA ARG A 130 15.85 -1.38 -3.98
C ARG A 130 15.01 -1.77 -5.19
N LEU A 131 15.67 -1.91 -6.33
CA LEU A 131 15.10 -2.48 -7.55
C LEU A 131 15.65 -3.88 -7.78
N VAL A 132 14.76 -4.81 -8.13
CA VAL A 132 15.09 -6.19 -8.48
C VAL A 132 14.50 -6.48 -9.86
N LYS A 133 15.35 -6.77 -10.83
CA LYS A 133 14.90 -7.18 -12.16
C LYS A 133 14.40 -8.63 -12.11
N ILE A 134 13.17 -8.87 -12.57
CA ILE A 134 12.67 -10.24 -12.76
C ILE A 134 13.46 -10.87 -13.92
N PRO A 135 14.09 -12.06 -13.73
CA PRO A 135 14.80 -12.75 -14.81
C PRO A 135 13.85 -13.14 -15.96
N GLU A 136 14.37 -13.22 -17.19
CA GLU A 136 13.55 -13.56 -18.38
C GLU A 136 12.85 -14.92 -18.28
N ASN A 137 13.48 -15.89 -17.60
CA ASN A 137 12.91 -17.23 -17.40
C ASN A 137 12.04 -17.34 -16.13
N GLY A 138 11.76 -16.21 -15.46
CA GLY A 138 11.10 -16.19 -14.15
C GLY A 138 12.06 -16.50 -13.00
N ILE A 139 11.48 -16.60 -11.80
CA ILE A 139 12.18 -16.87 -10.53
C ILE A 139 12.03 -18.32 -10.04
N TRP A 140 11.29 -19.15 -10.78
CA TRP A 140 11.02 -20.55 -10.45
C TRP A 140 11.38 -21.42 -11.67
N ASP A 141 12.19 -22.45 -11.46
CA ASP A 141 12.56 -23.46 -12.47
C ASP A 141 11.36 -24.32 -12.92
#